data_AF-A0A518LI03-F1
#
_entry.id   AF-A0A518LI03-F1
#
_cell.length_a   1.000
_cell.length_b   1.000
_cell.length_c   1.000
_cell.angle_alpha   90.00
_cell.angle_beta   90.00
_cell.angle_gamma   90.00
#
_symmetry.space_group_name_H-M   'P 1'
#
loop_
_entity.id
_entity.type
_entity.pdbx_description
1 polymer ?
#
loop_
_entity_poly.entity_id
_entity_poly.type
_entity_poly.pdbx_seq_one_letter_code
_entity_poly.pdbx_strand_id
1 'polypeptide(L)'
;MPTNMIESRVHRILRRMERYRPARPEDADRLGLTTLLEQGERLIGMYLNPPGPITDEVAVTTERIFLHRPGLEPQHFKYCDIQDLSMGEEEKASRSVTVTLKDGSVIVVDFAGGEGKLRDSLSFLHFLSRAKDDIQLGNTITERSDAK
;
A
#
# COMPACT_ATOMS: atom_id res chain seq x y z
N MET A 1 3.40 6.33 -23.11
CA MET A 1 3.11 5.43 -21.97
C MET A 1 2.57 6.31 -20.86
N PRO A 2 1.29 6.21 -20.46
CA PRO A 2 0.80 6.99 -19.33
C PRO A 2 1.65 6.61 -18.11
N THR A 3 2.37 7.59 -17.58
CA THR A 3 3.10 7.46 -16.32
C THR A 3 2.15 6.85 -15.29
N ASN A 4 2.48 5.66 -14.79
CA ASN A 4 1.60 4.89 -13.92
C ASN A 4 1.16 5.77 -12.74
N MET A 5 -0.14 6.04 -12.63
CA MET A 5 -0.67 7.03 -11.68
C MET A 5 -0.26 6.68 -10.25
N ILE A 6 -0.19 5.39 -9.93
CA ILE A 6 0.29 4.89 -8.64
C ILE A 6 1.72 5.33 -8.37
N GLU A 7 2.65 5.18 -9.32
CA GLU A 7 4.05 5.61 -9.16
C GLU A 7 4.16 7.12 -8.88
N SER A 8 3.35 7.93 -9.57
CA SER A 8 3.28 9.36 -9.32
C SER A 8 2.78 9.68 -7.90
N ARG A 9 1.76 8.96 -7.41
CA ARG A 9 1.25 9.10 -6.04
C ARG A 9 2.29 8.69 -5.00
N VAL A 10 2.96 7.56 -5.23
CA VAL A 10 4.03 7.07 -4.37
C VAL A 10 5.15 8.12 -4.24
N HIS A 11 5.61 8.69 -5.36
CA HIS A 11 6.64 9.72 -5.34
C HIS A 11 6.21 11.02 -4.65
N ARG A 12 4.93 11.39 -4.71
CA ARG A 12 4.41 12.65 -4.13
C ARG A 12 4.06 12.53 -2.64
N ILE A 13 3.54 11.37 -2.24
CA ILE A 13 2.98 11.15 -0.90
C ILE A 13 3.97 10.34 -0.06
N LEU A 14 4.23 9.08 -0.45
CA LEU A 14 4.98 8.13 0.38
C LEU A 14 6.46 8.48 0.50
N ARG A 15 7.07 9.08 -0.53
CA ARG A 15 8.49 9.49 -0.50
C ARG A 15 8.84 10.44 0.66
N ARG A 16 7.85 11.10 1.27
CA ARG A 16 8.03 12.02 2.38
C ARG A 16 7.94 11.35 3.76
N MET A 17 7.56 10.08 3.82
CA MET A 17 7.56 9.29 5.04
C MET A 17 8.99 8.95 5.42
N GLU A 18 9.33 9.07 6.69
CA GLU A 18 10.72 8.98 7.17
C GLU A 18 11.36 7.62 6.83
N ARG A 19 10.57 6.55 6.91
CA ARG A 19 11.03 5.16 6.73
C ARG A 19 10.64 4.57 5.39
N TYR A 20 10.15 5.39 4.47
CA TYR A 20 9.90 4.96 3.11
C TYR A 20 11.20 5.04 2.29
N ARG A 21 11.43 4.03 1.46
CA ARG A 21 12.47 4.06 0.42
C ARG A 21 11.97 3.48 -0.90
N PRO A 22 12.51 3.94 -2.03
CA PRO A 22 12.32 3.25 -3.30
C PRO A 22 12.79 1.80 -3.23
N ALA A 23 12.11 0.94 -3.97
CA ALA A 23 12.47 -0.47 -4.05
C ALA A 23 13.72 -0.66 -4.90
N ARG A 24 14.48 -1.68 -4.55
CA ARG A 24 15.62 -2.18 -5.31
C ARG A 24 15.24 -3.52 -5.95
N PRO A 25 15.91 -3.93 -7.04
CA PRO A 25 15.61 -5.20 -7.70
C PRO A 25 15.61 -6.41 -6.73
N GLU A 26 16.56 -6.44 -5.80
CA GLU A 26 16.71 -7.53 -4.82
C GLU A 26 15.63 -7.57 -3.72
N ASP A 27 14.83 -6.53 -3.57
CA ASP A 27 13.82 -6.47 -2.50
C ASP A 27 12.67 -7.43 -2.71
N ALA A 28 12.26 -7.65 -3.98
CA ALA A 28 11.19 -8.59 -4.29
C ALA A 28 11.59 -10.01 -3.92
N ASP A 29 12.83 -10.41 -4.23
CA ASP A 29 13.36 -11.73 -3.89
C ASP A 29 13.52 -11.90 -2.37
N ARG A 30 14.07 -10.88 -1.68
CA ARG A 30 14.25 -10.90 -0.22
C ARG A 30 12.93 -11.11 0.52
N LEU A 31 11.85 -10.50 0.01
CA LEU A 31 10.52 -10.61 0.60
C LEU A 31 9.73 -11.83 0.12
N GLY A 32 10.27 -12.63 -0.80
CA GLY A 32 9.54 -13.74 -1.43
C GLY A 32 8.37 -13.29 -2.30
N LEU A 33 8.37 -12.04 -2.80
CA LEU A 33 7.29 -11.49 -3.62
C LEU A 33 7.42 -11.85 -5.10
N THR A 34 8.59 -12.29 -5.56
CA THR A 34 8.86 -12.50 -6.99
C THR A 34 7.86 -13.45 -7.65
N THR A 35 7.36 -14.46 -6.93
CA THR A 35 6.34 -15.40 -7.42
C THR A 35 4.91 -14.90 -7.23
N LEU A 36 4.70 -13.84 -6.44
CA LEU A 36 3.38 -13.27 -6.12
C LEU A 36 3.02 -12.07 -7.01
N LEU A 37 4.01 -11.45 -7.65
CA LEU A 37 3.79 -10.35 -8.59
C LEU A 37 3.13 -10.86 -9.88
N GLU A 38 2.04 -10.21 -10.29
CA GLU A 38 1.39 -10.51 -11.58
C GLU A 38 2.22 -10.00 -12.76
N GLN A 39 1.93 -10.50 -13.96
CA GLN A 39 2.64 -10.09 -15.17
C GLN A 39 2.51 -8.59 -15.40
N GLY A 40 3.63 -7.87 -15.38
CA GLY A 40 3.68 -6.41 -15.54
C GLY A 40 3.55 -5.61 -14.24
N GLU A 41 3.27 -6.28 -13.12
CA GLU A 41 3.27 -5.67 -11.79
C GLU A 41 4.71 -5.37 -11.35
N ARG A 42 4.96 -4.17 -10.81
CA ARG A 42 6.29 -3.75 -10.38
C ARG A 42 6.28 -3.28 -8.93
N LEU A 43 7.29 -3.70 -8.17
CA LEU A 43 7.57 -3.17 -6.85
C LEU A 43 8.13 -1.74 -6.97
N ILE A 44 7.45 -0.77 -6.35
CA ILE A 44 7.78 0.66 -6.45
C ILE A 44 8.61 1.10 -5.24
N GLY A 45 8.19 0.70 -4.04
CA GLY A 45 8.90 1.04 -2.83
C GLY A 45 8.37 0.35 -1.60
N MET A 46 9.02 0.66 -0.49
CA MET A 46 8.82 -0.03 0.77
C MET A 46 8.84 0.95 1.92
N TYR A 47 7.97 0.71 2.89
CA TYR A 47 8.06 1.32 4.21
C TYR A 47 8.55 0.27 5.20
N LEU A 48 9.61 0.61 5.95
CA LEU A 48 10.30 -0.32 6.84
C LEU A 48 10.11 0.06 8.30
N ASN A 49 9.34 -0.73 9.04
CA ASN A 49 9.27 -0.56 10.49
C ASN A 49 10.61 -0.93 11.15
N PRO A 50 11.03 -0.22 12.22
CA PRO A 50 12.21 -0.60 13.00
C PRO A 50 11.96 -1.92 13.72
N PRO A 51 13.03 -2.62 14.14
CA PRO A 51 12.91 -3.72 15.09
C PRO A 51 12.14 -3.27 16.34
N GLY A 52 11.18 -4.08 16.78
CA GLY A 52 10.32 -3.73 17.91
C GLY A 52 9.02 -4.51 17.89
N PRO A 53 7.95 -3.97 18.50
CA PRO A 53 6.65 -4.65 18.57
C PRO A 53 5.91 -4.70 17.23
N ILE A 54 6.26 -3.82 16.29
CA ILE A 54 5.74 -3.83 14.91
C ILE A 54 6.96 -4.04 14.02
N THR A 55 7.04 -5.20 13.36
CA THR A 55 8.15 -5.56 12.46
C THR A 55 7.73 -5.67 11.00
N ASP A 56 6.48 -5.32 10.71
CA ASP A 56 5.88 -5.41 9.39
C ASP A 56 6.65 -4.53 8.39
N GLU A 57 6.94 -5.09 7.22
CA GLU A 57 7.40 -4.34 6.06
C GLU A 57 6.24 -4.17 5.09
N VAL A 58 6.00 -2.92 4.67
CA VAL A 58 4.91 -2.59 3.74
C VAL A 58 5.51 -2.35 2.36
N ALA A 59 5.28 -3.29 1.45
CA ALA A 59 5.71 -3.19 0.06
C ALA A 59 4.58 -2.66 -0.82
N VAL A 60 4.90 -1.69 -1.68
CA VAL A 60 3.96 -0.98 -2.54
C VAL A 60 4.28 -1.31 -3.99
N THR A 61 3.31 -1.87 -4.71
CA THR A 61 3.44 -2.17 -6.14
C THR A 61 2.53 -1.28 -6.98
N THR A 62 2.60 -1.46 -8.30
CA THR A 62 1.67 -0.82 -9.24
C THR A 62 0.22 -1.27 -9.06
N GLU A 63 -0.04 -2.44 -8.48
CA GLU A 63 -1.39 -3.03 -8.40
C GLU A 63 -1.89 -3.27 -6.98
N ARG A 64 -0.99 -3.46 -6.01
CA ARG A 64 -1.35 -3.94 -4.66
C ARG A 64 -0.39 -3.49 -3.57
N ILE A 65 -0.81 -3.72 -2.34
CA ILE A 65 0.04 -3.61 -1.14
C ILE A 65 0.35 -5.01 -0.63
N PHE A 66 1.60 -5.23 -0.26
CA PHE A 66 2.05 -6.41 0.47
C PHE A 66 2.45 -6.01 1.89
N LEU A 67 2.03 -6.83 2.86
CA LEU A 67 2.46 -6.77 4.25
C LEU A 67 3.28 -8.02 4.54
N HIS A 68 4.58 -7.82 4.71
CA HIS A 68 5.50 -8.89 5.05
C HIS A 68 5.82 -8.85 6.54
N ARG A 69 5.58 -9.97 7.23
CA ARG A 69 6.00 -10.16 8.62
C ARG A 69 7.00 -11.31 8.67
N PRO A 70 8.19 -11.12 9.26
CA PRO A 70 9.15 -12.20 9.38
C PRO A 70 8.54 -13.45 10.02
N GLY A 71 8.63 -14.59 9.33
CA GLY A 71 8.11 -15.88 9.80
C GLY A 71 6.62 -16.13 9.53
N LEU A 72 5.93 -15.24 8.81
CA LEU A 72 4.54 -15.44 8.37
C LEU A 72 4.43 -15.30 6.86
N GLU A 73 3.38 -15.91 6.30
CA GLU A 73 3.02 -15.72 4.90
C GLU A 73 2.68 -14.25 4.61
N PRO A 74 3.17 -13.65 3.50
CA PRO A 74 2.83 -12.29 3.13
C PRO A 74 1.33 -12.12 2.94
N GLN A 75 0.75 -11.11 3.59
CA GLN A 75 -0.62 -10.68 3.30
C GLN A 75 -0.60 -9.64 2.19
N HIS A 76 -1.65 -9.55 1.39
CA HIS A 76 -1.75 -8.52 0.37
C HIS A 76 -3.19 -8.15 0.03
N PHE A 77 -3.37 -6.97 -0.56
CA PHE A 77 -4.65 -6.53 -1.10
C PHE A 77 -4.46 -5.62 -2.31
N LYS A 78 -5.28 -5.81 -3.34
CA LYS A 78 -5.27 -4.94 -4.52
C LYS A 78 -5.97 -3.62 -4.20
N TYR A 79 -5.53 -2.54 -4.83
CA TYR A 79 -6.17 -1.24 -4.67
C TYR A 79 -7.63 -1.24 -5.15
N CYS A 80 -7.95 -2.03 -6.19
CA CYS A 80 -9.31 -2.17 -6.72
C CYS A 80 -10.27 -2.87 -5.75
N ASP A 81 -9.76 -3.60 -4.76
CA ASP A 81 -10.56 -4.38 -3.83
C ASP A 81 -10.89 -3.60 -2.56
N ILE A 82 -10.32 -2.39 -2.39
CA ILE A 82 -10.58 -1.53 -1.25
C ILE A 82 -12.03 -1.04 -1.31
N GLN A 83 -12.82 -1.38 -0.28
CA GLN A 83 -14.17 -0.87 -0.07
C GLN A 83 -14.15 0.37 0.81
N ASP A 84 -13.45 0.31 1.96
CA ASP A 84 -13.39 1.41 2.93
C ASP A 84 -12.00 1.53 3.57
N LEU A 85 -11.69 2.73 4.07
CA LEU A 85 -10.43 3.06 4.70
C LEU A 85 -10.67 3.92 5.94
N SER A 86 -10.12 3.52 7.07
CA SER A 86 -10.20 4.29 8.32
C SER A 86 -8.89 4.28 9.08
N MET A 87 -8.73 5.22 10.00
CA MET A 87 -7.72 5.11 11.05
C MET A 87 -8.26 4.14 12.12
N GLY A 88 -7.38 3.48 12.88
CA GLY A 88 -7.83 2.67 14.03
C GLY A 88 -8.68 3.49 15.01
N GLU A 89 -9.41 2.83 15.92
CA GLU A 89 -10.29 3.53 16.89
C GLU A 89 -9.70 3.72 18.30
N GLU A 90 -8.65 2.98 18.69
CA GLU A 90 -8.08 3.01 20.06
C GLU A 90 -6.98 4.06 20.29
N GLU A 91 -6.48 4.31 21.51
CA GLU A 91 -5.33 5.22 21.75
C GLU A 91 -4.03 4.83 21.00
N LYS A 92 -3.95 3.59 20.49
CA LYS A 92 -2.92 3.11 19.53
C LYS A 92 -3.22 3.45 18.05
N ALA A 93 -4.43 3.89 17.73
CA ALA A 93 -5.00 4.20 16.42
C ALA A 93 -4.21 5.18 15.56
N SER A 94 -3.42 6.06 16.16
CA SER A 94 -2.61 7.00 15.39
C SER A 94 -1.56 6.29 14.54
N ARG A 95 -1.38 4.97 14.70
CA ARG A 95 -0.32 4.19 14.08
C ARG A 95 -0.80 3.18 13.04
N SER A 96 -2.09 3.06 12.81
CA SER A 96 -2.60 2.04 11.89
C SER A 96 -3.62 2.58 10.91
N VAL A 97 -3.65 1.95 9.74
CA VAL A 97 -4.68 2.14 8.73
C VAL A 97 -5.45 0.83 8.60
N THR A 98 -6.75 0.90 8.83
CA THR A 98 -7.67 -0.22 8.63
C THR A 98 -8.21 -0.16 7.21
N VAL A 99 -8.06 -1.27 6.49
CA VAL A 99 -8.49 -1.43 5.11
C VAL A 99 -9.59 -2.49 5.09
N THR A 100 -10.81 -2.09 4.77
CA THR A 100 -11.92 -3.01 4.56
C THR A 100 -12.02 -3.31 3.07
N LEU A 101 -11.94 -4.58 2.70
CA LEU A 101 -12.04 -5.03 1.31
C LEU A 101 -13.50 -5.33 0.93
N LYS A 102 -13.78 -5.37 -0.37
CA LYS A 102 -15.12 -5.64 -0.93
C LYS A 102 -15.69 -7.02 -0.56
N ASP A 103 -14.84 -7.98 -0.20
CA ASP A 103 -15.24 -9.29 0.29
C ASP A 103 -15.57 -9.30 1.80
N GLY A 104 -15.47 -8.15 2.47
CA GLY A 104 -15.71 -7.97 3.90
C GLY A 104 -14.50 -8.27 4.78
N SER A 105 -13.39 -8.72 4.21
CA SER A 105 -12.15 -8.90 4.98
C SER A 105 -11.57 -7.56 5.43
N VAL A 106 -10.88 -7.58 6.57
CA VAL A 106 -10.28 -6.40 7.18
C VAL A 106 -8.79 -6.63 7.37
N ILE A 107 -7.98 -5.73 6.81
CA ILE A 107 -6.52 -5.75 6.91
C ILE A 107 -6.08 -4.51 7.67
N VAL A 108 -5.24 -4.68 8.67
CA VAL A 108 -4.65 -3.58 9.44
C VAL A 108 -3.20 -3.42 9.04
N VAL A 109 -2.84 -2.20 8.62
CA VAL A 109 -1.47 -1.82 8.27
C VAL A 109 -0.89 -1.00 9.40
N ASP A 110 0.12 -1.53 10.08
CA ASP A 110 0.74 -0.91 11.24
C ASP A 110 2.03 -0.15 10.90
N PHE A 111 2.16 1.04 11.50
CA PHE A 111 3.29 1.94 11.35
C PHE A 111 3.88 2.24 12.74
N ALA A 112 5.10 1.81 13.00
CA ALA A 112 5.83 2.12 14.23
C ALA A 112 6.02 3.64 14.44
N GLY A 113 6.12 4.38 13.33
CA GLY A 113 6.31 5.83 13.27
C GLY A 113 7.69 6.31 13.75
N GLY A 114 7.94 7.62 13.60
CA GLY A 114 9.06 8.38 14.18
C GLY A 114 8.57 9.47 15.17
N GLU A 115 9.32 10.57 15.34
CA GLU A 115 8.76 11.79 15.94
C GLU A 115 7.67 12.35 14.99
N GLY A 116 6.40 12.07 15.29
CA GLY A 116 5.27 12.39 14.39
C GLY A 116 4.50 11.18 13.87
N LYS A 117 4.35 10.14 14.71
CA LYS A 117 3.73 8.82 14.41
C LYS A 117 2.40 8.85 13.63
N LEU A 118 1.60 9.90 13.78
CA LEU A 118 0.34 10.09 13.06
C LEU A 118 0.55 10.48 11.59
N ARG A 119 1.68 11.11 11.25
CA ARG A 119 1.97 11.61 9.91
C ARG A 119 2.11 10.49 8.90
N ASP A 120 2.75 9.38 9.27
CA ASP A 120 3.01 8.27 8.35
C ASP A 120 1.72 7.52 8.04
N SER A 121 0.95 7.13 9.06
CA SER A 121 -0.37 6.48 8.88
C SER A 121 -1.34 7.37 8.10
N LEU A 122 -1.42 8.67 8.39
CA LEU A 122 -2.23 9.61 7.59
C LEU A 122 -1.74 9.76 6.15
N SER A 123 -0.42 9.80 5.93
CA SER A 123 0.14 9.88 4.58
C SER A 123 -0.18 8.61 3.79
N PHE A 124 -0.12 7.46 4.44
CA PHE A 124 -0.47 6.18 3.84
C PHE A 124 -1.97 6.07 3.56
N LEU A 125 -2.82 6.48 4.49
CA LEU A 125 -4.27 6.58 4.30
C LEU A 125 -4.62 7.45 3.09
N HIS A 126 -4.03 8.65 2.99
CA HIS A 126 -4.22 9.54 1.84
C HIS A 126 -3.73 8.92 0.55
N PHE A 127 -2.61 8.19 0.57
CA PHE A 127 -2.13 7.47 -0.60
C PHE A 127 -3.14 6.41 -1.06
N LEU A 128 -3.62 5.55 -0.15
CA LEU A 128 -4.58 4.50 -0.48
C LEU A 128 -5.90 5.07 -0.98
N SER A 129 -6.41 6.13 -0.36
CA SER A 129 -7.63 6.81 -0.81
C SER A 129 -7.48 7.30 -2.26
N ARG A 130 -6.36 7.92 -2.61
CA ARG A 130 -6.12 8.38 -3.98
C ARG A 130 -5.90 7.23 -4.97
N ALA A 131 -5.17 6.20 -4.57
CA ALA A 131 -4.94 5.01 -5.40
C ALA A 131 -6.26 4.31 -5.75
N LYS A 132 -7.15 4.16 -4.76
CA LYS A 132 -8.51 3.64 -4.93
C LYS A 132 -9.32 4.46 -5.94
N ASP A 133 -9.38 5.78 -5.75
CA ASP A 133 -10.16 6.67 -6.62
C ASP A 133 -9.64 6.65 -8.07
N ASP A 134 -8.32 6.68 -8.25
CA ASP A 134 -7.67 6.70 -9.56
C ASP A 134 -8.04 5.44 -10.38
N ILE A 135 -8.10 4.27 -9.73
CA ILE A 135 -8.47 3.00 -10.38
C ILE A 135 -9.97 2.94 -10.70
N GLN A 136 -10.83 3.41 -9.80
CA GLN A 136 -12.27 3.45 -10.05
C GLN A 136 -12.62 4.34 -11.25
N LEU A 137 -11.94 5.49 -11.39
CA LEU A 137 -12.10 6.38 -12.54
C LEU A 137 -11.57 5.75 -13.84
N GLY A 138 -10.41 5.08 -13.79
CA GLY A 138 -9.84 4.37 -14.95
C GLY A 138 -10.77 3.28 -15.49
N ASN A 139 -11.39 2.50 -14.61
CA ASN A 139 -12.34 1.45 -14.98
C ASN A 139 -13.60 2.04 -15.64
N THR A 140 -14.13 3.14 -15.08
CA THR A 140 -15.33 3.81 -15.60
C THR A 140 -15.14 4.36 -17.03
N ILE A 141 -13.93 4.82 -17.38
CA ILE A 141 -13.63 5.35 -18.72
C ILE A 141 -13.50 4.22 -19.75
N THR A 142 -12.91 3.09 -19.35
CA THR A 142 -12.69 1.93 -20.22
C THR A 142 -14.02 1.29 -20.63
N GLU A 143 -14.93 1.07 -19.68
CA GLU A 143 -16.26 0.49 -19.95
C GLU A 143 -17.12 1.33 -20.91
N ARG A 144 -16.92 2.66 -20.95
CA ARG A 144 -17.63 3.56 -21.87
C ARG A 144 -17.03 3.57 -23.28
N SER A 145 -15.80 3.12 -23.44
CA SER A 145 -15.08 3.12 -24.72
C SER A 145 -15.35 1.85 -25.53
N ASP A 146 -15.57 0.72 -24.86
CA ASP A 146 -15.87 -0.58 -25.50
C ASP A 146 -17.36 -0.75 -25.89
N ALA A 147 -18.22 0.19 -25.49
CA ALA A 147 -19.65 0.18 -25.80
C ALA A 147 -20.03 0.90 -27.12
N LYS A 148 -19.06 1.13 -28.02
CA LYS A 148 -19.25 1.75 -29.34
C LYS A 148 -18.70 0.87 -30.45
#